data_AF-A0A835SBX3-F1
#
_entry.id   AF-A0A835SBX3-F1
#
_cell.length_a   1.000
_cell.length_b   1.000
_cell.length_c   1.000
_cell.angle_alpha   90.00
_cell.angle_beta   90.00
_cell.angle_gamma   90.00
#
_symmetry.space_group_name_H-M   'P 1'
#
loop_
_entity.id
_entity.type
_entity.pdbx_description
1 polymer ?
#
loop_
_entity_poly.entity_id
_entity_poly.type
_entity_poly.pdbx_seq_one_letter_code
_entity_poly.pdbx_strand_id
1 'polypeptide(L)'
;MVIITKSIRVKSKGENDMIDITPQISKILEVSNIKNGNVTIFVSGSTAAITTIEFEPGLLRDFPKMLARIAPKDIEYSHEQVWHDGNGHSHVR
;
A
#
# COMPACT_ATOMS: atom_id res chain seq x y z
N MET A 1 -19.86 5.15 21.54
CA MET A 1 -19.17 4.94 20.24
C MET A 1 -18.13 3.86 20.45
N VAL A 2 -18.20 2.75 19.70
CA VAL A 2 -17.20 1.66 19.80
C VAL A 2 -16.07 1.97 18.82
N ILE A 3 -14.83 1.93 19.30
CA ILE A 3 -13.62 2.04 18.48
C ILE A 3 -12.82 0.75 18.67
N ILE A 4 -12.47 0.09 17.57
CA ILE A 4 -11.64 -1.11 17.58
C ILE A 4 -10.41 -0.82 16.72
N THR A 5 -9.22 -0.95 17.32
CA THR A 5 -7.95 -0.82 16.62
C THR A 5 -7.29 -2.19 16.52
N LYS A 6 -6.85 -2.55 15.31
CA LYS A 6 -6.10 -3.78 15.02
C LYS A 6 -4.92 -3.44 14.12
N SER A 7 -3.88 -4.27 14.19
CA SER A 7 -2.73 -4.19 13.30
C SER A 7 -2.60 -5.51 12.55
N ILE A 8 -2.29 -5.43 11.25
CA ILE A 8 -1.89 -6.57 10.44
C ILE A 8 -0.41 -6.39 10.06
N ARG A 9 0.32 -7.50 9.91
CA ARG A 9 1.67 -7.48 9.34
C ARG A 9 1.62 -8.16 7.99
N VAL A 10 2.23 -7.51 7.01
CA VAL A 10 2.30 -7.97 5.63
C VAL A 10 3.76 -7.99 5.21
N LYS A 11 4.17 -9.03 4.48
CA LYS A 11 5.53 -9.17 3.96
C LYS A 11 5.48 -9.01 2.45
N SER A 12 6.14 -7.99 1.92
CA SER A 12 6.30 -7.82 0.47
C SER A 12 7.47 -8.64 -0.07
N LYS A 13 7.42 -8.91 -1.38
CA LYS A 13 8.49 -9.51 -2.19
C LYS A 13 9.46 -8.47 -2.73
N GLY A 14 9.23 -7.19 -2.45
CA GLY A 14 10.06 -6.08 -2.91
C GLY A 14 9.22 -4.95 -3.49
N GLU A 15 9.84 -4.18 -4.37
CA GLU A 15 9.26 -2.98 -4.95
C GLU A 15 8.06 -3.28 -5.86
N ASN A 16 7.02 -2.45 -5.76
CA ASN A 16 5.75 -2.57 -6.49
C ASN A 16 4.99 -3.90 -6.27
N ASP A 17 5.29 -4.63 -5.19
CA ASP A 17 4.51 -5.81 -4.82
C ASP A 17 3.10 -5.39 -4.38
N MET A 18 2.09 -5.86 -5.11
CA MET A 18 0.69 -5.60 -4.80
C MET A 18 0.14 -6.76 -3.97
N ILE A 19 -0.36 -6.44 -2.78
CA ILE A 19 -0.80 -7.45 -1.82
C ILE A 19 -2.25 -7.21 -1.47
N ASP A 20 -3.10 -8.19 -1.77
CA ASP A 20 -4.49 -8.17 -1.35
C ASP A 20 -4.58 -8.37 0.16
N ILE A 21 -5.04 -7.32 0.86
CA ILE A 21 -5.31 -7.33 2.30
C ILE A 21 -6.80 -7.51 2.62
N THR A 22 -7.66 -7.59 1.61
CA THR A 22 -9.11 -7.73 1.77
C THR A 22 -9.48 -8.93 2.67
N PRO A 23 -8.89 -10.13 2.52
CA PRO A 23 -9.22 -11.26 3.39
C PRO A 23 -8.94 -10.99 4.88
N GLN A 24 -7.82 -10.31 5.19
CA GLN A 24 -7.40 -9.98 6.54
C GLN A 24 -8.33 -8.93 7.16
N ILE A 25 -8.70 -7.90 6.38
CA ILE A 25 -9.62 -6.86 6.82
C ILE A 25 -11.03 -7.43 7.03
N SER A 26 -11.55 -8.23 6.09
CA SER A 26 -12.84 -8.90 6.22
C SER A 26 -12.91 -9.75 7.49
N LYS A 27 -11.83 -10.48 7.82
CA LYS A 27 -11.78 -11.27 9.04
C LYS A 27 -11.87 -10.42 10.32
N ILE A 28 -11.21 -9.27 10.33
CA ILE A 28 -11.27 -8.33 11.45
C ILE A 28 -12.69 -7.77 11.60
N LEU A 29 -13.35 -7.42 10.49
CA LEU A 29 -14.70 -6.88 10.50
C LEU A 29 -15.73 -7.91 10.96
N GLU A 30 -15.63 -9.17 10.50
CA GLU A 30 -16.48 -10.27 10.98
C GLU A 30 -16.42 -10.42 12.50
N VAL A 31 -15.21 -10.41 13.08
CA VAL A 31 -15.00 -10.58 14.52
C VAL A 31 -15.43 -9.34 15.32
N SER A 32 -15.45 -8.16 14.70
CA SER A 32 -15.82 -6.90 15.37
C SER A 32 -17.29 -6.83 15.78
N ASN A 33 -18.17 -7.60 15.14
CA ASN A 33 -19.63 -7.53 15.26
C ASN A 33 -20.25 -6.13 15.01
N ILE A 34 -19.48 -5.17 14.46
CA ILE A 34 -20.00 -3.86 14.06
C ILE A 34 -20.82 -4.02 12.79
N LYS A 35 -22.08 -3.58 12.82
CA LYS A 35 -22.99 -3.67 11.66
C LYS A 35 -22.95 -2.45 10.76
N ASN A 36 -22.73 -1.26 11.31
CA ASN A 36 -22.68 0.01 10.59
C ASN A 36 -21.58 0.88 11.19
N GLY A 37 -20.75 1.47 10.35
CA GLY A 37 -19.64 2.33 10.76
C GLY A 37 -18.64 2.58 9.65
N ASN A 38 -17.51 3.16 10.02
CA ASN A 38 -16.41 3.45 9.10
C ASN A 38 -15.21 2.56 9.41
N VAL A 39 -14.48 2.18 8.37
CA VAL A 39 -13.20 1.48 8.47
C VAL A 39 -12.10 2.41 7.96
N THR A 40 -11.08 2.64 8.78
CA THR A 40 -9.88 3.37 8.38
C THR A 40 -8.73 2.39 8.29
N ILE A 41 -8.13 2.29 7.10
CA ILE A 41 -6.94 1.49 6.86
C ILE A 41 -5.77 2.45 6.70
N PHE A 42 -4.72 2.23 7.48
CA PHE A 42 -3.55 3.08 7.50
C PHE A 42 -2.29 2.22 7.45
N VAL A 43 -1.34 2.61 6.60
CA VAL A 43 -0.01 2.00 6.54
C VAL A 43 0.98 2.93 7.24
N SER A 44 1.72 2.38 8.21
CA SER A 44 2.79 3.12 8.88
C SER A 44 4.05 3.07 8.02
N GLY A 45 4.40 4.20 7.41
CA GLY A 45 5.59 4.34 6.56
C GLY A 45 5.34 5.36 5.44
N SER A 46 6.39 5.67 4.69
CA SER A 46 6.36 6.69 3.64
C SER A 46 6.62 6.13 2.24
N THR A 47 6.81 4.82 2.12
CA THR A 47 7.17 4.12 0.87
C THR A 47 6.19 2.98 0.54
N ALA A 48 4.99 3.05 1.11
CA ALA A 48 3.90 2.13 0.85
C ALA A 48 2.57 2.90 0.86
N ALA A 49 1.61 2.45 0.06
CA ALA A 49 0.31 3.08 -0.08
C ALA A 49 -0.82 2.05 0.10
N ILE A 50 -2.01 2.53 0.47
CA ILE A 50 -3.24 1.75 0.48
C ILE A 50 -4.11 2.27 -0.65
N THR A 51 -4.60 1.36 -1.48
CA THR A 51 -5.54 1.69 -2.57
C THR A 51 -6.57 0.58 -2.74
N THR A 52 -7.59 0.86 -3.53
CA THR A 52 -8.61 -0.11 -3.95
C THR A 52 -8.52 -0.29 -5.45
N ILE A 53 -8.43 -1.53 -5.91
CA ILE A 53 -8.37 -1.89 -7.31
C ILE A 53 -8.92 -3.31 -7.48
N GLU A 54 -9.41 -3.65 -8.67
CA GLU A 54 -9.73 -5.05 -8.99
C GLU A 54 -8.43 -5.87 -8.96
N PHE A 55 -8.39 -6.89 -8.09
CA PHE A 55 -7.19 -7.69 -7.86
C PHE A 55 -7.12 -8.86 -8.84
N GLU A 56 -6.87 -8.54 -10.11
CA GLU A 56 -6.82 -9.51 -11.20
C GLU A 56 -5.45 -9.53 -11.92
N PRO A 57 -5.07 -10.65 -12.58
CA PRO A 57 -3.72 -10.82 -13.15
C PRO A 57 -3.21 -9.72 -14.11
N GLY A 58 -4.08 -9.06 -14.86
CA GLY A 58 -3.76 -7.95 -15.77
C GLY A 58 -3.36 -6.70 -15.01
N LEU A 59 -4.20 -6.22 -14.09
CA LEU A 59 -3.94 -5.05 -13.25
C LEU A 59 -2.74 -5.24 -12.32
N LEU A 60 -2.47 -6.48 -11.88
CA LEU A 60 -1.22 -6.82 -11.18
C LEU A 60 0.04 -6.56 -12.02
N ARG A 61 -0.08 -6.50 -13.35
CA ARG A 61 1.01 -6.15 -14.27
C ARG A 61 0.96 -4.69 -14.69
N ASP A 62 -0.23 -4.16 -14.94
CA ASP A 62 -0.40 -2.83 -15.53
C ASP A 62 -0.25 -1.70 -14.52
N PHE A 63 -0.70 -1.90 -13.27
CA PHE A 63 -0.59 -0.88 -12.23
C PHE A 63 0.88 -0.60 -11.86
N PRO A 64 1.75 -1.61 -11.61
CA PRO A 64 3.20 -1.37 -11.42
C PRO A 64 3.87 -0.67 -12.60
N LYS A 65 3.49 -1.02 -13.83
CA LYS A 65 4.03 -0.38 -15.05
C LYS A 65 3.60 1.08 -15.17
N MET A 66 2.37 1.40 -14.76
CA MET A 66 1.89 2.78 -14.71
C MET A 66 2.66 3.58 -13.67
N LEU A 67 2.87 3.06 -12.45
CA LEU A 67 3.69 3.70 -11.43
C LEU A 67 5.14 3.93 -11.90
N ALA A 68 5.72 2.97 -12.61
CA ALA A 68 7.06 3.11 -13.18
C ALA A 68 7.16 4.20 -14.28
N ARG A 69 6.05 4.57 -14.92
CA ARG A 69 6.00 5.67 -15.89
C ARG A 69 5.78 7.04 -15.22
N ILE A 70 4.98 7.08 -14.16
CA ILE A 70 4.64 8.33 -13.44
C ILE A 70 5.76 8.75 -12.49
N ALA A 71 6.36 7.78 -11.79
CA ALA A 71 7.50 7.97 -10.89
C ALA A 71 8.61 6.95 -11.25
N PRO A 72 9.35 7.22 -12.35
CA PRO A 72 10.45 6.37 -12.81
C PRO A 72 11.57 6.27 -11.77
N LYS A 73 12.33 5.17 -11.78
CA LYS A 73 13.45 5.01 -10.83
C LYS A 73 14.75 5.66 -11.31
N ASP A 74 14.86 5.82 -12.63
CA ASP A 74 16.06 6.23 -13.37
C ASP A 74 16.12 7.74 -13.62
N ILE A 75 15.42 8.52 -12.79
CA ILE A 75 15.48 9.97 -12.77
C ILE A 75 16.01 10.47 -11.43
N GLU A 76 16.52 11.69 -11.43
CA GLU A 76 17.02 12.32 -10.22
C GLU A 76 15.85 12.74 -9.31
N TYR A 77 15.91 12.32 -8.05
CA TYR A 77 15.05 12.81 -6.98
C TYR A 77 15.89 13.61 -5.99
N SER A 78 15.44 14.80 -5.61
CA SER A 78 16.14 15.60 -4.58
C SER A 78 16.23 14.88 -3.23
N HIS A 79 15.35 13.92 -2.96
CA HIS A 79 15.46 13.03 -1.80
C HIS A 79 16.81 12.30 -1.74
N GLU A 80 17.30 11.85 -2.90
CA GLU A 80 18.56 11.13 -3.02
C GLU A 80 19.75 11.99 -2.60
N GLN A 81 19.68 13.31 -2.80
CA GLN A 81 20.73 14.26 -2.41
C GLN A 81 20.89 14.39 -0.89
N VAL A 82 19.88 13.96 -0.11
CA VAL A 82 19.89 14.06 1.35
C VAL A 82 20.25 12.73 2.00
N TRP A 83 19.69 11.62 1.49
CA TRP A 83 19.74 10.32 2.18
C TRP A 83 20.55 9.25 1.46
N HIS A 84 20.80 9.40 0.16
CA HIS A 84 21.54 8.45 -0.66
C HIS A 84 21.10 6.99 -0.53
N ASP A 85 19.79 6.76 -0.38
CA ASP A 85 19.21 5.45 -0.05
C ASP A 85 18.41 4.82 -1.22
N GLY A 86 18.34 5.51 -2.37
CA GLY A 86 17.79 5.00 -3.62
C GLY A 86 16.27 4.86 -3.64
N ASN A 87 15.54 5.36 -2.65
CA ASN A 87 14.11 5.12 -2.51
C ASN A 87 13.21 6.35 -2.81
N GLY A 88 13.77 7.45 -3.32
CA GLY A 88 13.01 8.67 -3.62
C GLY A 88 11.78 8.44 -4.50
N HIS A 89 11.87 7.56 -5.49
CA HIS A 89 10.74 7.14 -6.32
C HIS A 89 9.62 6.43 -5.51
N SER A 90 9.98 5.70 -4.45
CA SER A 90 9.01 4.99 -3.59
C SER A 90 8.25 5.95 -2.68
N HIS A 91 8.85 7.09 -2.33
CA HIS A 91 8.16 8.17 -1.61
C HIS A 91 7.16 8.94 -2.48
N VAL A 92 7.39 9.00 -3.79
CA VAL A 92 6.57 9.78 -4.74
C VAL A 92 5.37 8.97 -5.26
N ARG A 93 5.43 7.64 -5.21
CA ARG A 93 4.34 6.73 -5.60
C ARG A 93 3.26 6.65 -4.53
#